data_AF-A0A949LIM8-F1
#
_entry.id   AF-A0A949LIM8-F1
#
_cell.length_a   1.000
_cell.length_b   1.000
_cell.length_c   1.000
_cell.angle_alpha   90.00
_cell.angle_beta   90.00
_cell.angle_gamma   90.00
#
_symmetry.space_group_name_H-M   'P 1'
#
loop_
_entity.id
_entity.type
_entity.pdbx_description
1 polymer ?
#
loop_
_entity_poly.entity_id
_entity_poly.type
_entity_poly.pdbx_seq_one_letter_code
_entity_poly.pdbx_strand_id
1 'polypeptide(L)'
;MSSRIDPHPVKQPPAAALPPAPNQPPAPLLPPQAIAKAPLLAPSSAHPAHGGDGDRSVGLTTTAVKQAPAWAISMLVHVVALLSMALVVNEPPKKEVARIITSGGAEADNEFTDFEDELPEQPQIGVPEPLADIPVTAEVAVTPVAVTTNADDLDAAPLAVEFTDFGTETAPASDMMETIGALGGTGGGLGGRAQAAKLAAASGGGSDTEQAVDRSLTWIAIHQLPDGGWSFDFKDCPSCGGRCSGSGGSRAKDRTGATAMALLPFLGRGYTHREGPYKATVEKGIAFLAQRVVAGKGRAYDRYGNLYSQGLAGIALSECYAMSQDNRLAGPTQLALNFIMQAQDPVGGGWRYEPRQPGDTSAVGWQIMALKSGNMAYLQVNPLTVKKAVDFLNSVESQSGARYGYTDNSRFTPGLTAVGLLCRMYLGWKKDNPAIQDGVTYLAKTGPTADLYYDYYATQIMHHMEGDVWISWNKRMKDRLLTAQSNKDHEAGSWHQGFDKGHAAESAGRLYCTSLATMILEVYYRHLPIYRTQVVDEEFKE
;
A
#
# COMPACT_ATOMS: atom_id res chain seq x y z
N MET A 1 -53.17 -27.29 -43.31
CA MET A 1 -52.61 -26.50 -44.44
C MET A 1 -51.16 -26.93 -44.63
N SER A 2 -50.78 -27.30 -45.86
CA SER A 2 -49.46 -27.78 -46.25
C SER A 2 -48.41 -26.68 -46.45
N SER A 3 -47.13 -27.02 -46.20
CA SER A 3 -45.92 -26.80 -47.04
C SER A 3 -44.71 -26.42 -46.17
N ARG A 4 -43.70 -27.30 -46.01
CA ARG A 4 -42.43 -27.43 -46.77
C ARG A 4 -41.50 -26.20 -46.73
N ILE A 5 -40.22 -26.41 -46.38
CA ILE A 5 -39.01 -26.12 -47.19
C ILE A 5 -37.75 -26.70 -46.48
N ASP A 6 -36.84 -27.28 -47.28
CA ASP A 6 -35.58 -27.97 -46.97
C ASP A 6 -34.35 -27.05 -46.68
N PRO A 7 -33.25 -27.56 -46.07
CA PRO A 7 -32.02 -26.80 -45.81
C PRO A 7 -30.93 -26.94 -46.91
N HIS A 8 -30.15 -25.87 -47.09
CA HIS A 8 -29.06 -25.70 -48.08
C HIS A 8 -27.69 -26.33 -47.67
N PRO A 9 -26.78 -26.59 -48.65
CA PRO A 9 -25.52 -27.31 -48.44
C PRO A 9 -24.30 -26.43 -48.09
N VAL A 10 -23.38 -27.01 -47.32
CA VAL A 10 -22.10 -26.45 -46.84
C VAL A 10 -21.03 -26.48 -47.95
N LYS A 11 -20.32 -25.36 -48.18
CA LYS A 11 -19.12 -25.26 -49.02
C LYS A 11 -17.86 -25.08 -48.16
N GLN A 12 -16.84 -25.90 -48.40
CA GLN A 12 -15.48 -25.76 -47.83
C GLN A 12 -14.71 -24.58 -48.47
N PRO A 13 -13.92 -23.82 -47.68
CA PRO A 13 -12.99 -22.83 -48.22
C PRO A 13 -11.61 -23.44 -48.62
N PRO A 14 -10.90 -22.82 -49.58
CA PRO A 14 -9.66 -23.33 -50.16
C PRO A 14 -8.39 -23.09 -49.31
N ALA A 15 -7.35 -23.87 -49.59
CA ALA A 15 -6.05 -23.89 -48.91
C ALA A 15 -5.29 -22.54 -48.96
N ALA A 16 -4.72 -22.13 -47.83
CA ALA A 16 -3.91 -20.92 -47.69
C ALA A 16 -2.46 -21.11 -48.18
N ALA A 17 -1.94 -20.10 -48.88
CA ALA A 17 -0.58 -20.03 -49.37
C ALA A 17 0.44 -19.76 -48.24
N LEU A 18 1.64 -20.35 -48.37
CA LEU A 18 2.77 -20.19 -47.46
C LEU A 18 3.37 -18.76 -47.50
N PRO A 19 3.82 -18.20 -46.36
CA PRO A 19 4.50 -16.90 -46.32
C PRO A 19 5.98 -16.99 -46.75
N PRO A 20 6.59 -15.88 -47.22
CA PRO A 20 8.00 -15.84 -47.62
C PRO A 20 8.96 -15.83 -46.42
N ALA A 21 10.18 -16.34 -46.63
CA ALA A 21 11.23 -16.50 -45.63
C ALA A 21 11.83 -15.17 -45.12
N PRO A 22 12.33 -15.12 -43.86
CA PRO A 22 12.89 -13.91 -43.27
C PRO A 22 14.32 -13.57 -43.77
N ASN A 23 14.59 -12.26 -43.92
CA ASN A 23 15.90 -11.69 -44.25
C ASN A 23 16.94 -12.00 -43.16
N GLN A 24 18.11 -12.52 -43.56
CA GLN A 24 19.28 -12.70 -42.69
C GLN A 24 20.02 -11.36 -42.45
N PRO A 25 20.48 -11.07 -41.21
CA PRO A 25 21.39 -9.96 -40.93
C PRO A 25 22.85 -10.30 -41.31
N PRO A 26 23.68 -9.29 -41.65
CA PRO A 26 25.07 -9.49 -42.06
C PRO A 26 25.99 -9.91 -40.90
N ALA A 27 27.03 -10.68 -41.23
CA ALA A 27 28.00 -11.25 -40.29
C ALA A 27 28.90 -10.19 -39.62
N PRO A 28 29.33 -10.40 -38.35
CA PRO A 28 30.23 -9.49 -37.65
C PRO A 28 31.69 -9.61 -38.11
N LEU A 29 32.34 -8.46 -38.31
CA LEU A 29 33.77 -8.36 -38.59
C LEU A 29 34.60 -8.62 -37.32
N LEU A 30 35.58 -9.50 -37.43
CA LEU A 30 36.55 -9.87 -36.38
C LEU A 30 37.57 -8.74 -36.11
N PRO A 31 38.10 -8.63 -34.87
CA PRO A 31 39.11 -7.63 -34.50
C PRO A 31 40.54 -8.09 -34.86
N PRO A 32 41.46 -7.20 -35.23
CA PRO A 32 42.88 -7.54 -35.32
C PRO A 32 43.58 -7.49 -33.95
N GLN A 33 44.54 -8.40 -33.82
CA GLN A 33 45.21 -8.88 -32.62
C GLN A 33 46.29 -7.95 -32.04
N ALA A 34 46.61 -8.21 -30.77
CA ALA A 34 47.69 -7.64 -29.98
C ALA A 34 49.10 -7.97 -30.49
N ILE A 35 50.03 -7.02 -30.32
CA ILE A 35 51.48 -7.27 -30.29
C ILE A 35 52.04 -6.74 -28.97
N ALA A 36 52.94 -7.51 -28.37
CA ALA A 36 53.40 -7.43 -26.98
C ALA A 36 54.79 -6.77 -26.81
N LYS A 37 55.02 -6.22 -25.60
CA LYS A 37 56.29 -6.06 -24.81
C LYS A 37 57.45 -5.24 -25.44
N ALA A 38 58.28 -4.46 -24.75
CA ALA A 38 58.55 -4.00 -23.37
C ALA A 38 59.73 -2.96 -23.49
N PRO A 39 60.51 -2.61 -22.45
CA PRO A 39 60.23 -1.70 -21.32
C PRO A 39 61.28 -0.57 -21.16
N LEU A 40 61.19 0.15 -20.03
CA LEU A 40 62.26 0.83 -19.26
C LEU A 40 62.68 2.28 -19.61
N LEU A 41 62.49 3.15 -18.60
CA LEU A 41 63.40 4.17 -18.02
C LEU A 41 62.77 5.57 -17.85
N ALA A 42 62.42 5.89 -16.61
CA ALA A 42 62.69 7.20 -16.02
C ALA A 42 64.18 7.26 -15.63
N PRO A 43 64.80 8.40 -15.21
CA PRO A 43 64.23 9.72 -14.93
C PRO A 43 65.06 10.88 -15.55
N SER A 44 64.63 12.13 -15.40
CA SER A 44 65.47 13.19 -14.81
C SER A 44 64.83 14.58 -14.96
N SER A 45 64.82 15.26 -13.83
CA SER A 45 64.60 16.68 -13.57
C SER A 45 65.31 17.66 -14.50
N ALA A 46 64.65 18.77 -14.82
CA ALA A 46 65.21 20.14 -14.70
C ALA A 46 64.15 21.21 -15.05
N HIS A 47 63.80 22.06 -14.08
CA HIS A 47 63.44 23.46 -14.34
C HIS A 47 64.75 24.27 -14.44
N PRO A 48 64.84 25.32 -15.27
CA PRO A 48 64.49 26.69 -14.83
C PRO A 48 63.85 27.56 -15.95
N ALA A 49 62.82 28.36 -15.66
CA ALA A 49 62.84 29.77 -15.26
C ALA A 49 62.81 30.81 -16.40
N HIS A 50 61.87 31.75 -16.24
CA HIS A 50 61.80 33.14 -16.70
C HIS A 50 61.74 33.50 -18.19
N GLY A 51 60.64 34.19 -18.53
CA GLY A 51 60.73 35.59 -19.02
C GLY A 51 60.06 35.86 -20.37
N GLY A 52 59.21 36.90 -20.40
CA GLY A 52 59.00 37.70 -21.61
C GLY A 52 57.55 37.90 -22.04
N ASP A 53 57.02 39.08 -21.72
CA ASP A 53 55.84 39.70 -22.32
C ASP A 53 55.85 39.68 -23.86
N GLY A 54 54.66 39.60 -24.45
CA GLY A 54 54.46 39.74 -25.89
C GLY A 54 52.98 39.76 -26.27
N ASP A 55 52.37 40.93 -26.15
CA ASP A 55 51.05 41.30 -26.67
C ASP A 55 50.78 40.75 -28.09
N ARG A 56 49.64 40.07 -28.27
CA ARG A 56 48.97 39.94 -29.56
C ARG A 56 47.50 39.57 -29.39
N SER A 57 46.70 40.62 -29.26
CA SER A 57 45.26 40.62 -29.52
C SER A 57 44.97 40.38 -31.02
N VAL A 58 44.65 39.14 -31.41
CA VAL A 58 43.99 38.85 -32.71
C VAL A 58 42.99 37.69 -32.55
N GLY A 59 41.70 38.04 -32.51
CA GLY A 59 40.58 37.24 -33.03
C GLY A 59 40.33 35.84 -32.47
N LEU A 60 39.89 35.72 -31.21
CA LEU A 60 39.54 34.43 -30.60
C LEU A 60 38.17 33.86 -31.03
N THR A 61 37.36 34.56 -31.82
CA THR A 61 35.95 34.18 -32.02
C THR A 61 35.67 33.35 -33.28
N THR A 62 36.56 33.32 -34.27
CA THR A 62 36.31 32.60 -35.54
C THR A 62 37.09 31.29 -35.70
N THR A 63 38.13 31.05 -34.90
CA THR A 63 38.94 29.82 -34.99
C THR A 63 38.47 28.73 -34.02
N ALA A 64 37.97 29.09 -32.83
CA ALA A 64 37.47 28.15 -31.84
C ALA A 64 36.16 27.45 -32.27
N VAL A 65 35.30 28.14 -33.03
CA VAL A 65 34.03 27.57 -33.53
C VAL A 65 34.25 26.58 -34.67
N LYS A 66 35.36 26.68 -35.42
CA LYS A 66 35.66 25.77 -36.54
C LYS A 66 36.32 24.45 -36.13
N GLN A 67 36.81 24.35 -34.89
CA GLN A 67 37.44 23.14 -34.35
C GLN A 67 36.62 22.46 -33.24
N ALA A 68 35.50 23.07 -32.83
CA ALA A 68 34.60 22.45 -31.88
C ALA A 68 33.88 21.26 -32.53
N PRO A 69 33.91 20.07 -31.93
CA PRO A 69 33.12 18.94 -32.43
C PRO A 69 31.63 19.30 -32.37
N ALA A 70 30.84 18.82 -33.33
CA ALA A 70 29.44 19.20 -33.52
C ALA A 70 28.58 19.02 -32.24
N TRP A 71 28.95 18.07 -31.37
CA TRP A 71 28.27 17.86 -30.09
C TRP A 71 28.44 19.04 -29.11
N ALA A 72 29.59 19.71 -29.11
CA ALA A 72 29.86 20.83 -28.20
C ALA A 72 29.09 22.09 -28.62
N ILE A 73 28.94 22.30 -29.93
CA ILE A 73 28.12 23.38 -30.48
C ILE A 73 26.63 23.10 -30.18
N SER A 74 26.18 21.86 -30.35
CA SER A 74 24.81 21.45 -29.99
C SER A 74 24.52 21.65 -28.50
N MET A 75 25.44 21.23 -27.62
CA MET A 75 25.31 21.41 -26.17
C MET A 75 25.19 22.88 -25.78
N LEU A 76 26.01 23.76 -26.39
CA LEU A 76 25.96 25.19 -26.14
C LEU A 76 24.60 25.80 -26.56
N VAL A 77 24.06 25.39 -27.70
CA VAL A 77 22.73 25.83 -28.16
C VAL A 77 21.63 25.40 -27.19
N HIS A 78 21.68 24.16 -26.70
CA HIS A 78 20.70 23.67 -25.74
C HIS A 78 20.81 24.37 -24.38
N VAL A 79 22.02 24.66 -23.89
CA VAL A 79 22.22 25.41 -22.65
C VAL A 79 21.65 26.83 -22.76
N VAL A 80 21.88 27.51 -23.88
CA VAL A 80 21.31 28.86 -24.12
C VAL A 80 19.78 28.81 -24.23
N ALA A 81 19.23 27.77 -24.85
CA ALA A 81 17.77 27.59 -24.96
C ALA A 81 17.12 27.37 -23.59
N LEU A 82 17.73 26.57 -22.71
CA LEU A 82 17.24 26.34 -21.36
C LEU A 82 17.34 27.58 -20.48
N LEU A 83 18.44 28.35 -20.58
CA LEU A 83 18.61 29.60 -19.84
C LEU A 83 17.62 30.69 -20.29
N SER A 84 17.32 30.76 -21.59
CA SER A 84 16.32 31.69 -22.11
C SER A 84 14.89 31.27 -21.72
N MET A 85 14.59 29.97 -21.68
CA MET A 85 13.30 29.48 -21.18
C MET A 85 13.13 29.75 -19.68
N ALA A 86 14.20 29.61 -18.88
CA ALA A 86 14.18 29.92 -17.45
C ALA A 86 13.94 31.41 -17.16
N LEU A 87 14.33 32.31 -18.06
CA LEU A 87 14.10 33.75 -17.92
C LEU A 87 12.67 34.18 -18.29
N VAL A 88 11.92 33.35 -19.02
CA VAL A 88 10.53 33.66 -19.44
C VAL A 88 9.49 33.23 -18.39
N VAL A 89 9.85 32.39 -17.41
CA VAL A 89 8.89 31.76 -16.48
C VAL A 89 8.74 32.48 -15.12
N ASN A 90 9.50 33.55 -14.85
CA ASN A 90 9.41 34.26 -13.57
C ASN A 90 8.42 35.43 -13.58
N GLU A 91 7.12 35.14 -13.45
CA GLU A 91 6.17 36.09 -12.86
C GLU A 91 5.99 35.76 -11.36
N PRO A 92 6.36 36.67 -10.42
CA PRO A 92 6.09 36.45 -9.01
C PRO A 92 4.57 36.50 -8.74
N PRO A 93 4.02 35.62 -7.87
CA PRO A 93 2.58 35.59 -7.60
C PRO A 93 2.10 36.92 -7.01
N LYS A 94 1.01 37.46 -7.56
CA LYS A 94 0.34 38.65 -7.03
C LYS A 94 -0.16 38.37 -5.62
N LYS A 95 0.29 39.18 -4.66
CA LYS A 95 -0.26 39.19 -3.29
C LYS A 95 -1.70 39.70 -3.34
N GLU A 96 -2.66 38.79 -3.18
CA GLU A 96 -4.02 39.17 -2.86
C GLU A 96 -4.12 39.54 -1.38
N VAL A 97 -4.71 40.72 -1.12
CA VAL A 97 -4.89 41.27 0.22
C VAL A 97 -6.04 40.51 0.89
N ALA A 98 -5.73 39.85 2.01
CA ALA A 98 -6.70 39.13 2.82
C ALA A 98 -7.84 40.07 3.27
N ARG A 99 -9.05 39.81 2.78
CA ARG A 99 -10.28 40.42 3.29
C ARG A 99 -10.69 39.66 4.54
N ILE A 100 -10.40 40.23 5.70
CA ILE A 100 -10.84 39.70 7.00
C ILE A 100 -12.37 39.85 7.06
N ILE A 101 -13.10 38.73 6.96
CA ILE A 101 -14.50 38.65 7.36
C ILE A 101 -14.51 38.02 8.75
N THR A 102 -14.62 38.86 9.76
CA THR A 102 -15.00 38.45 11.12
C THR A 102 -16.48 38.08 11.13
N SER A 103 -16.79 36.80 11.30
CA SER A 103 -18.09 36.34 11.79
C SER A 103 -17.85 35.43 12.98
N GLY A 104 -18.13 35.95 14.18
CA GLY A 104 -18.27 35.13 15.38
C GLY A 104 -19.58 34.33 15.33
N GLY A 105 -19.59 33.16 15.96
CA GLY A 105 -20.82 32.39 16.11
C GLY A 105 -20.59 30.95 16.55
N ALA A 106 -20.82 30.74 17.84
CA ALA A 106 -21.38 29.57 18.52
C ALA A 106 -20.73 28.19 18.35
N GLU A 107 -20.40 27.63 19.52
CA GLU A 107 -20.26 26.20 19.78
C GLU A 107 -21.46 25.44 19.21
N ALA A 108 -21.20 24.46 18.35
CA ALA A 108 -22.21 23.52 17.89
C ALA A 108 -21.58 22.12 17.84
N ASP A 109 -22.29 21.23 18.51
CA ASP A 109 -22.03 19.83 18.78
C ASP A 109 -21.57 19.03 17.54
N ASN A 110 -20.52 18.23 17.73
CA ASN A 110 -19.99 17.34 16.71
C ASN A 110 -20.81 16.05 16.68
N GLU A 111 -21.76 15.98 15.76
CA GLU A 111 -22.42 14.74 15.37
C GLU A 111 -21.90 14.32 13.99
N PHE A 112 -21.18 13.19 13.95
CA PHE A 112 -20.97 12.46 12.70
C PHE A 112 -22.31 11.82 12.35
N THR A 113 -23.10 12.51 11.52
CA THR A 113 -24.20 11.84 10.83
C THR A 113 -23.60 11.03 9.70
N ASP A 114 -23.74 9.70 9.80
CA ASP A 114 -23.52 8.77 8.71
C ASP A 114 -24.35 9.25 7.51
N PHE A 115 -23.67 9.61 6.42
CA PHE A 115 -24.32 9.71 5.12
C PHE A 115 -24.56 8.28 4.65
N GLU A 116 -25.71 7.73 5.05
CA GLU A 116 -26.31 6.58 4.38
C GLU A 116 -26.65 7.00 2.94
N ASP A 117 -25.85 6.55 1.97
CA ASP A 117 -26.24 6.63 0.57
C ASP A 117 -27.26 5.50 0.29
N GLU A 118 -28.54 5.88 0.21
CA GLU A 118 -29.58 5.09 -0.43
C GLU A 118 -29.15 4.71 -1.84
N LEU A 119 -28.93 3.42 -2.08
CA LEU A 119 -28.87 2.88 -3.43
C LEU A 119 -30.23 3.13 -4.10
N PRO A 120 -30.30 3.78 -5.27
CA PRO A 120 -31.58 3.95 -5.96
C PRO A 120 -32.15 2.58 -6.34
N GLU A 121 -33.41 2.32 -5.97
CA GLU A 121 -34.18 1.14 -6.38
C GLU A 121 -34.17 1.05 -7.91
N GLN A 122 -33.59 -0.03 -8.46
CA GLN A 122 -33.74 -0.35 -9.86
C GLN A 122 -35.07 -1.08 -10.11
N PRO A 123 -35.78 -0.77 -11.19
CA PRO A 123 -37.11 -1.32 -11.47
C PRO A 123 -37.04 -2.84 -11.68
N GLN A 124 -37.97 -3.54 -11.03
CA GLN A 124 -38.11 -5.00 -11.09
C GLN A 124 -38.39 -5.46 -12.52
N ILE A 125 -37.44 -6.20 -13.11
CA ILE A 125 -37.69 -6.98 -14.32
C ILE A 125 -38.31 -8.30 -13.89
N GLY A 126 -39.57 -8.53 -14.27
CA GLY A 126 -40.35 -9.69 -13.89
C GLY A 126 -39.71 -11.01 -14.34
N VAL A 127 -39.47 -11.89 -13.38
CA VAL A 127 -39.13 -13.30 -13.61
C VAL A 127 -40.44 -14.10 -13.57
N PRO A 128 -40.74 -14.98 -14.54
CA PRO A 128 -41.95 -15.80 -14.51
C PRO A 128 -41.91 -16.83 -13.37
N GLU A 129 -43.07 -17.08 -12.76
CA GLU A 129 -43.30 -18.00 -11.65
C GLU A 129 -42.78 -19.44 -11.91
N PRO A 130 -42.27 -20.14 -10.88
CA PRO A 130 -42.13 -21.58 -10.92
C PRO A 130 -43.41 -22.28 -10.44
N LEU A 131 -43.90 -23.20 -11.27
CA LEU A 131 -44.97 -24.15 -10.96
C LEU A 131 -44.58 -25.14 -9.86
N ALA A 132 -45.61 -25.57 -9.12
CA ALA A 132 -45.58 -26.35 -7.89
C ALA A 132 -45.08 -27.81 -8.00
N ASP A 133 -44.55 -28.26 -6.86
CA ASP A 133 -44.63 -29.58 -6.21
C ASP A 133 -44.47 -30.89 -7.01
N ILE A 134 -43.38 -31.61 -6.74
CA ILE A 134 -43.32 -33.08 -6.74
C ILE A 134 -42.52 -33.54 -5.50
N PRO A 135 -43.09 -34.34 -4.58
CA PRO A 135 -42.32 -34.96 -3.50
C PRO A 135 -41.75 -36.30 -3.96
N VAL A 136 -40.45 -36.51 -3.78
CA VAL A 136 -39.87 -37.86 -3.83
C VAL A 136 -38.95 -38.06 -2.63
N THR A 137 -39.43 -38.87 -1.70
CA THR A 137 -38.67 -39.55 -0.67
C THR A 137 -37.88 -40.71 -1.28
N ALA A 138 -36.61 -40.87 -0.92
CA ALA A 138 -35.94 -42.17 -0.88
C ALA A 138 -34.67 -42.08 -0.02
N GLU A 139 -34.68 -42.82 1.08
CA GLU A 139 -33.50 -43.21 1.86
C GLU A 139 -32.51 -43.98 0.98
N VAL A 140 -31.21 -43.69 1.09
CA VAL A 140 -30.17 -44.67 0.78
C VAL A 140 -29.06 -44.59 1.83
N ALA A 141 -28.72 -45.77 2.32
CA ALA A 141 -27.86 -46.08 3.44
C ALA A 141 -26.41 -45.60 3.32
N VAL A 142 -25.86 -45.22 4.47
CA VAL A 142 -24.43 -45.00 4.70
C VAL A 142 -23.73 -46.37 4.73
N THR A 143 -22.72 -46.56 3.88
CA THR A 143 -21.72 -47.62 4.05
C THR A 143 -20.34 -46.98 4.23
N PRO A 144 -19.53 -47.41 5.22
CA PRO A 144 -18.20 -46.87 5.43
C PRO A 144 -17.22 -47.58 4.51
N VAL A 145 -16.45 -46.83 3.71
CA VAL A 145 -15.36 -47.39 2.92
C VAL A 145 -14.02 -46.87 3.46
N ALA A 146 -13.14 -47.85 3.67
CA ALA A 146 -11.88 -47.77 4.36
C ALA A 146 -10.84 -46.85 3.70
N VAL A 147 -10.00 -46.26 4.55
CA VAL A 147 -8.74 -45.62 4.20
C VAL A 147 -7.83 -46.64 3.52
N THR A 148 -7.44 -46.37 2.28
CA THR A 148 -6.29 -47.00 1.64
C THR A 148 -5.30 -45.90 1.26
N THR A 149 -4.17 -45.90 1.96
CA THR A 149 -2.97 -45.15 1.59
C THR A 149 -2.29 -45.87 0.43
N ASN A 150 -2.15 -45.20 -0.71
CA ASN A 150 -1.15 -45.55 -1.71
C ASN A 150 -0.37 -44.28 -2.02
N ALA A 151 0.83 -44.21 -1.45
CA ALA A 151 1.93 -43.45 -2.01
C ALA A 151 2.43 -44.24 -3.22
N ASP A 152 2.52 -43.59 -4.38
CA ASP A 152 3.55 -43.86 -5.38
C ASP A 152 3.66 -42.64 -6.29
N ASP A 153 4.92 -42.26 -6.51
CA ASP A 153 5.40 -41.11 -7.26
C ASP A 153 4.88 -41.04 -8.69
N LEU A 154 4.49 -39.83 -9.10
CA LEU A 154 4.44 -39.43 -10.50
C LEU A 154 5.00 -38.01 -10.62
N ASP A 155 6.22 -37.94 -11.14
CA ASP A 155 6.91 -36.74 -11.60
C ASP A 155 5.99 -35.86 -12.46
N ALA A 156 5.64 -34.67 -11.95
CA ALA A 156 5.06 -33.61 -12.75
C ALA A 156 6.18 -32.68 -13.23
N ALA A 157 6.51 -32.81 -14.51
CA ALA A 157 7.46 -31.95 -15.22
C ALA A 157 7.10 -30.45 -15.10
N PRO A 158 8.08 -29.55 -14.98
CA PRO A 158 7.82 -28.11 -14.92
C PRO A 158 7.33 -27.62 -16.28
N LEU A 159 6.13 -27.00 -16.29
CA LEU A 159 5.68 -26.19 -17.42
C LEU A 159 6.55 -24.93 -17.50
N ALA A 160 7.57 -24.98 -18.34
CA ALA A 160 8.29 -23.81 -18.79
C ALA A 160 7.35 -22.97 -19.67
N VAL A 161 7.01 -21.78 -19.18
CA VAL A 161 6.44 -20.72 -20.03
C VAL A 161 7.62 -19.89 -20.50
N GLU A 162 7.94 -19.99 -21.79
CA GLU A 162 8.90 -19.11 -22.45
C GLU A 162 8.37 -17.67 -22.43
N PHE A 163 9.06 -16.79 -21.71
CA PHE A 163 8.93 -15.35 -21.89
C PHE A 163 9.73 -14.95 -23.12
N THR A 164 9.07 -14.49 -24.17
CA THR A 164 9.74 -13.85 -25.31
C THR A 164 10.36 -12.53 -24.86
N ASP A 165 11.66 -12.45 -25.09
CA ASP A 165 12.58 -11.35 -24.82
C ASP A 165 12.20 -10.09 -25.60
N PHE A 166 12.05 -8.96 -24.90
CA PHE A 166 12.08 -7.64 -25.50
C PHE A 166 12.90 -6.70 -24.61
N GLY A 167 14.19 -6.56 -24.95
CA GLY A 167 14.96 -5.33 -24.76
C GLY A 167 15.38 -4.98 -23.33
N THR A 168 16.51 -5.55 -22.93
CA THR A 168 17.38 -5.20 -21.80
C THR A 168 17.84 -3.75 -21.76
N GLU A 169 17.70 -3.09 -20.61
CA GLU A 169 18.78 -2.40 -19.85
C GLU A 169 18.27 -2.03 -18.45
N THR A 170 18.14 -3.01 -17.56
CA THR A 170 18.30 -2.82 -16.11
C THR A 170 18.91 -4.10 -15.56
N ALA A 171 19.97 -3.97 -14.76
CA ALA A 171 20.58 -5.11 -14.09
C ALA A 171 19.52 -5.84 -13.23
N PRO A 172 19.52 -7.18 -13.18
CA PRO A 172 18.50 -7.93 -12.45
C PRO A 172 18.59 -7.58 -10.95
N ALA A 173 17.47 -7.19 -10.37
CA ALA A 173 17.36 -6.81 -8.95
C ALA A 173 17.77 -7.94 -7.98
N SER A 174 17.89 -9.17 -8.46
CA SER A 174 18.33 -10.33 -7.67
C SER A 174 19.76 -10.19 -7.14
N ASP A 175 20.69 -9.62 -7.92
CA ASP A 175 22.11 -9.53 -7.51
C ASP A 175 22.36 -8.46 -6.44
N MET A 176 21.56 -7.37 -6.43
CA MET A 176 21.62 -6.39 -5.35
C MET A 176 20.95 -6.89 -4.06
N MET A 177 19.95 -7.77 -4.14
CA MET A 177 19.30 -8.36 -2.96
C MET A 177 20.16 -9.44 -2.29
N GLU A 178 20.93 -10.22 -3.05
CA GLU A 178 21.79 -11.26 -2.48
C GLU A 178 22.98 -10.66 -1.70
N THR A 179 23.48 -9.51 -2.14
CA THR A 179 24.56 -8.76 -1.46
C THR A 179 24.09 -8.12 -0.13
N ILE A 180 22.78 -7.88 0.03
CA ILE A 180 22.18 -7.32 1.26
C ILE A 180 21.63 -8.42 2.18
N GLY A 181 21.21 -9.57 1.61
CA GLY A 181 20.70 -10.73 2.35
C GLY A 181 21.75 -11.51 3.16
N ALA A 182 23.04 -11.26 2.95
CA ALA A 182 24.13 -11.92 3.69
C ALA A 182 24.41 -11.32 5.09
N LEU A 183 23.74 -10.23 5.47
CA LEU A 183 23.75 -9.68 6.82
C LEU A 183 22.37 -9.89 7.45
N GLY A 184 22.27 -10.97 8.24
CA GLY A 184 21.04 -11.37 8.93
C GLY A 184 20.32 -10.21 9.63
N GLY A 185 19.18 -9.81 9.04
CA GLY A 185 18.04 -9.20 9.69
C GLY A 185 18.17 -7.75 10.16
N THR A 186 18.28 -6.75 9.27
CA THR A 186 18.06 -5.32 9.62
C THR A 186 17.91 -4.38 8.39
N GLY A 187 17.50 -4.85 7.21
CA GLY A 187 17.71 -4.13 5.94
C GLY A 187 16.50 -3.50 5.23
N GLY A 188 15.39 -3.21 5.92
CA GLY A 188 14.23 -2.52 5.33
C GLY A 188 13.32 -1.93 6.41
N GLY A 189 12.50 -0.92 6.08
CA GLY A 189 11.76 -0.12 7.07
C GLY A 189 10.72 -0.86 7.93
N LEU A 190 10.57 -2.19 7.79
CA LEU A 190 9.82 -3.07 8.69
C LEU A 190 10.69 -3.75 9.77
N GLY A 191 12.00 -3.50 9.79
CA GLY A 191 12.98 -4.19 10.66
C GLY A 191 12.76 -4.01 12.17
N GLY A 192 11.96 -3.04 12.60
CA GLY A 192 11.63 -2.83 14.02
C GLY A 192 10.93 -4.03 14.65
N ARG A 193 10.19 -4.81 13.85
CA ARG A 193 9.37 -5.93 14.32
C ARG A 193 10.20 -7.08 14.89
N ALA A 194 11.41 -7.30 14.39
CA ALA A 194 12.36 -8.29 14.93
C ALA A 194 12.85 -7.94 16.35
N GLN A 195 12.75 -6.66 16.76
CA GLN A 195 13.13 -6.16 18.08
C GLN A 195 11.91 -5.65 18.87
N ALA A 196 10.71 -6.16 18.58
CA ALA A 196 9.44 -5.64 19.11
C ALA A 196 9.45 -5.37 20.62
N ALA A 197 9.80 -6.36 21.45
CA ALA A 197 9.81 -6.22 22.90
C ALA A 197 10.79 -5.14 23.40
N LYS A 198 11.97 -5.03 22.77
CA LYS A 198 12.99 -4.03 23.10
C LYS A 198 12.54 -2.62 22.72
N LEU A 199 11.95 -2.47 21.53
CA LEU A 199 11.47 -1.17 21.04
C LEU A 199 10.21 -0.71 21.78
N ALA A 200 9.31 -1.62 22.11
CA ALA A 200 8.17 -1.34 22.99
C ALA A 200 8.67 -0.76 24.32
N ALA A 201 9.56 -1.46 25.01
CA ALA A 201 10.12 -0.98 26.28
C ALA A 201 10.84 0.37 26.15
N ALA A 202 11.58 0.59 25.06
CA ALA A 202 12.32 1.84 24.83
C ALA A 202 11.42 3.04 24.49
N SER A 203 10.28 2.82 23.84
CA SER A 203 9.39 3.88 23.35
C SER A 203 8.14 4.08 24.21
N GLY A 204 8.09 3.47 25.39
CA GLY A 204 7.04 3.68 26.40
C GLY A 204 5.94 2.62 26.45
N GLY A 205 6.07 1.53 25.69
CA GLY A 205 5.33 0.29 25.90
C GLY A 205 5.79 -0.45 27.17
N GLY A 206 4.97 -1.36 27.66
CA GLY A 206 5.22 -2.12 28.88
C GLY A 206 4.81 -3.58 28.75
N SER A 207 5.11 -4.39 29.77
CA SER A 207 4.68 -5.79 29.80
C SER A 207 3.16 -5.95 29.77
N ASP A 208 2.43 -4.96 30.27
CA ASP A 208 0.97 -4.86 30.25
C ASP A 208 0.42 -4.68 28.82
N THR A 209 1.01 -3.78 28.03
CA THR A 209 0.64 -3.57 26.63
C THR A 209 1.01 -4.76 25.77
N GLU A 210 2.17 -5.37 25.98
CA GLU A 210 2.57 -6.58 25.24
C GLU A 210 1.64 -7.76 25.55
N GLN A 211 1.27 -7.97 26.83
CA GLN A 211 0.29 -8.99 27.19
C GLN A 211 -1.10 -8.70 26.59
N ALA A 212 -1.49 -7.43 26.47
CA ALA A 212 -2.75 -7.07 25.82
C ALA A 212 -2.74 -7.41 24.33
N VAL A 213 -1.62 -7.16 23.63
CA VAL A 213 -1.42 -7.58 22.24
C VAL A 213 -1.45 -9.11 22.14
N ASP A 214 -0.75 -9.85 23.00
CA ASP A 214 -0.74 -11.32 22.92
C ASP A 214 -2.13 -11.93 23.14
N ARG A 215 -2.92 -11.37 24.07
CA ARG A 215 -4.33 -11.77 24.26
C ARG A 215 -5.19 -11.48 23.03
N SER A 216 -4.98 -10.36 22.36
CA SER A 216 -5.77 -10.01 21.18
C SER A 216 -5.40 -10.88 19.98
N LEU A 217 -4.11 -11.17 19.76
CA LEU A 217 -3.68 -12.10 18.72
C LEU A 217 -4.25 -13.51 18.94
N THR A 218 -4.28 -13.96 20.20
CA THR A 218 -4.94 -15.23 20.56
C THR A 218 -6.42 -15.18 20.20
N TRP A 219 -7.12 -14.10 20.58
CA TRP A 219 -8.54 -13.90 20.27
C TRP A 219 -8.79 -13.86 18.76
N ILE A 220 -7.98 -13.14 17.97
CA ILE A 220 -8.13 -13.09 16.51
C ILE A 220 -7.91 -14.49 15.91
N ALA A 221 -6.91 -15.24 16.37
CA ALA A 221 -6.59 -16.56 15.84
C ALA A 221 -7.74 -17.57 16.03
N ILE A 222 -8.41 -17.57 17.19
CA ILE A 222 -9.55 -18.47 17.44
C ILE A 222 -10.77 -18.13 16.59
N HIS A 223 -10.84 -16.93 16.00
CA HIS A 223 -11.95 -16.48 15.15
C HIS A 223 -11.71 -16.72 13.64
N GLN A 224 -10.61 -17.36 13.25
CA GLN A 224 -10.35 -17.72 11.85
C GLN A 224 -11.36 -18.77 11.35
N LEU A 225 -11.85 -18.59 10.12
CA LEU A 225 -12.77 -19.51 9.46
C LEU A 225 -12.03 -20.70 8.83
N PRO A 226 -12.71 -21.84 8.56
CA PRO A 226 -12.07 -23.02 7.97
C PRO A 226 -11.39 -22.77 6.61
N ASP A 227 -11.88 -21.79 5.84
CA ASP A 227 -11.31 -21.36 4.56
C ASP A 227 -10.07 -20.45 4.70
N GLY A 228 -9.66 -20.14 5.93
CA GLY A 228 -8.51 -19.30 6.26
C GLY A 228 -8.80 -17.82 6.40
N GLY A 229 -9.95 -17.32 5.95
CA GLY A 229 -10.31 -15.92 6.11
C GLY A 229 -10.98 -15.62 7.46
N TRP A 230 -11.41 -14.37 7.63
CA TRP A 230 -12.22 -13.91 8.75
C TRP A 230 -13.52 -13.29 8.26
N SER A 231 -14.50 -13.17 9.16
CA SER A 231 -15.76 -12.45 8.92
C SER A 231 -15.94 -11.38 9.99
N PHE A 232 -16.61 -10.30 9.63
CA PHE A 232 -17.08 -9.32 10.61
C PHE A 232 -18.35 -9.81 11.33
N ASP A 233 -19.02 -10.86 10.83
CA ASP A 233 -20.11 -11.52 11.55
C ASP A 233 -19.62 -12.79 12.27
N PHE A 234 -19.66 -12.78 13.60
CA PHE A 234 -19.24 -13.92 14.42
C PHE A 234 -20.18 -15.12 14.37
N LYS A 235 -21.37 -14.97 13.78
CA LYS A 235 -22.25 -16.12 13.47
C LYS A 235 -21.64 -17.03 12.41
N ASP A 236 -20.83 -16.49 11.51
CA ASP A 236 -20.13 -17.26 10.47
C ASP A 236 -19.01 -18.12 11.06
N CYS A 237 -18.50 -17.75 12.24
CA CYS A 237 -17.34 -18.35 12.87
C CYS A 237 -17.74 -19.59 13.69
N PRO A 238 -17.41 -20.83 13.25
CA PRO A 238 -17.90 -22.04 13.92
C PRO A 238 -17.36 -22.19 15.35
N SER A 239 -16.12 -21.76 15.59
CA SER A 239 -15.51 -21.75 16.93
C SER A 239 -16.17 -20.73 17.85
N CYS A 240 -16.67 -19.62 17.31
CA CYS A 240 -17.41 -18.63 18.09
C CYS A 240 -18.87 -19.03 18.30
N GLY A 241 -19.56 -19.46 17.24
CA GLY A 241 -20.99 -19.77 17.26
C GLY A 241 -21.85 -18.57 17.63
N GLY A 242 -21.41 -17.34 17.31
CA GLY A 242 -22.10 -16.11 17.71
C GLY A 242 -22.04 -15.77 19.20
N ARG A 243 -21.13 -16.36 19.98
CA ARG A 243 -20.95 -16.06 21.41
C ARG A 243 -20.37 -14.67 21.68
N CYS A 244 -19.64 -14.11 20.73
CA CYS A 244 -19.18 -12.72 20.80
C CYS A 244 -20.27 -11.77 20.34
N SER A 245 -20.46 -10.69 21.10
CA SER A 245 -21.26 -9.54 20.69
C SER A 245 -20.49 -8.63 19.72
N GLY A 246 -21.19 -7.69 19.09
CA GLY A 246 -20.58 -6.72 18.19
C GLY A 246 -20.18 -7.30 16.84
N SER A 247 -20.98 -8.21 16.26
CA SER A 247 -20.88 -8.51 14.82
C SER A 247 -21.09 -7.22 14.03
N GLY A 248 -20.37 -7.05 12.93
CA GLY A 248 -20.54 -5.91 12.04
C GLY A 248 -21.93 -5.88 11.41
N GLY A 249 -22.44 -4.68 11.14
CA GLY A 249 -23.66 -4.42 10.40
C GLY A 249 -23.43 -4.46 8.89
N SER A 250 -23.40 -3.29 8.24
CA SER A 250 -23.35 -3.19 6.77
C SER A 250 -22.11 -3.83 6.12
N ARG A 251 -21.01 -4.02 6.85
CA ARG A 251 -19.79 -4.70 6.35
C ARG A 251 -19.67 -6.16 6.80
N ALA A 252 -20.67 -6.75 7.46
CA ALA A 252 -20.67 -8.14 7.92
C ALA A 252 -20.05 -9.14 6.90
N LYS A 253 -20.42 -8.98 5.63
CA LYS A 253 -20.05 -9.88 4.53
C LYS A 253 -18.75 -9.51 3.81
N ASP A 254 -18.08 -8.42 4.18
CA ASP A 254 -16.78 -8.04 3.61
C ASP A 254 -15.67 -8.94 4.17
N ARG A 255 -15.57 -10.14 3.60
CA ARG A 255 -14.54 -11.13 3.95
C ARG A 255 -13.12 -10.64 3.66
N THR A 256 -12.95 -9.71 2.72
CA THR A 256 -11.62 -9.19 2.35
C THR A 256 -11.12 -8.21 3.40
N GLY A 257 -11.96 -7.23 3.74
CA GLY A 257 -11.69 -6.27 4.81
C GLY A 257 -11.48 -6.97 6.16
N ALA A 258 -12.34 -7.93 6.50
CA ALA A 258 -12.22 -8.69 7.75
C ALA A 258 -10.90 -9.48 7.83
N THR A 259 -10.53 -10.19 6.75
CA THR A 259 -9.30 -10.98 6.71
C THR A 259 -8.05 -10.08 6.78
N ALA A 260 -8.04 -8.97 6.06
CA ALA A 260 -6.92 -8.04 6.11
C ALA A 260 -6.79 -7.40 7.50
N MET A 261 -7.89 -6.93 8.10
CA MET A 261 -7.87 -6.40 9.47
C MET A 261 -7.36 -7.42 10.49
N ALA A 262 -7.76 -8.69 10.38
CA ALA A 262 -7.27 -9.75 11.26
C ALA A 262 -5.77 -10.04 11.08
N LEU A 263 -5.26 -9.98 9.84
CA LEU A 263 -3.86 -10.29 9.53
C LEU A 263 -2.89 -9.20 9.97
N LEU A 264 -3.28 -7.93 9.84
CA LEU A 264 -2.38 -6.81 10.10
C LEU A 264 -1.75 -6.88 11.51
N PRO A 265 -2.47 -7.14 12.60
CA PRO A 265 -1.87 -7.33 13.93
C PRO A 265 -0.79 -8.42 13.98
N PHE A 266 -1.02 -9.61 13.41
CA PHE A 266 0.02 -10.65 13.37
C PHE A 266 1.28 -10.15 12.67
N LEU A 267 1.10 -9.49 11.52
CA LEU A 267 2.20 -8.92 10.75
C LEU A 267 2.91 -7.81 11.53
N GLY A 268 2.19 -6.99 12.29
CA GLY A 268 2.74 -5.92 13.12
C GLY A 268 3.66 -6.46 14.19
N ARG A 269 3.31 -7.59 14.81
CA ARG A 269 4.16 -8.32 15.75
C ARG A 269 5.36 -9.00 15.10
N GLY A 270 5.46 -8.96 13.76
CA GLY A 270 6.50 -9.63 12.97
C GLY A 270 6.20 -11.10 12.70
N TYR A 271 4.99 -11.58 12.99
CA TYR A 271 4.61 -12.97 12.70
C TYR A 271 4.19 -13.09 11.24
N THR A 272 4.80 -14.04 10.54
CA THR A 272 4.53 -14.35 9.14
C THR A 272 4.06 -15.80 9.03
N HIS A 273 3.79 -16.25 7.81
CA HIS A 273 3.59 -17.67 7.55
C HIS A 273 4.87 -18.51 7.72
N ARG A 274 6.05 -17.87 7.75
CA ARG A 274 7.35 -18.53 7.93
C ARG A 274 7.86 -18.49 9.37
N GLU A 275 7.49 -17.45 10.12
CA GLU A 275 8.04 -17.16 11.45
C GLU A 275 6.96 -16.83 12.48
N GLY A 276 7.20 -17.21 13.73
CA GLY A 276 6.29 -16.95 14.86
C GLY A 276 5.40 -18.13 15.26
N PRO A 277 4.58 -17.97 16.30
CA PRO A 277 3.70 -19.03 16.81
C PRO A 277 2.43 -19.23 15.95
N TYR A 278 2.04 -18.22 15.17
CA TYR A 278 0.79 -18.22 14.38
C TYR A 278 0.99 -18.54 12.89
N LYS A 279 2.10 -19.21 12.52
CA LYS A 279 2.46 -19.50 11.11
C LYS A 279 1.32 -20.09 10.28
N ALA A 280 0.65 -21.11 10.81
CA ALA A 280 -0.45 -21.77 10.11
C ALA A 280 -1.68 -20.86 9.96
N THR A 281 -1.97 -20.02 10.96
CA THR A 281 -3.05 -19.03 10.90
C THR A 281 -2.75 -17.97 9.85
N VAL A 282 -1.52 -17.45 9.83
CA VAL A 282 -1.09 -16.43 8.85
C VAL A 282 -1.01 -16.99 7.43
N GLU A 283 -0.45 -18.19 7.21
CA GLU A 283 -0.41 -18.85 5.89
C GLU A 283 -1.81 -18.94 5.28
N LYS A 284 -2.79 -19.44 6.06
CA LYS A 284 -4.17 -19.58 5.58
C LYS A 284 -4.82 -18.24 5.24
N GLY A 285 -4.62 -17.22 6.07
CA GLY A 285 -5.18 -15.88 5.83
C GLY A 285 -4.55 -15.18 4.62
N ILE A 286 -3.23 -15.24 4.50
CA ILE A 286 -2.51 -14.66 3.37
C ILE A 286 -2.86 -15.39 2.07
N ALA A 287 -2.97 -16.72 2.11
CA ALA A 287 -3.43 -17.51 0.96
C ALA A 287 -4.85 -17.12 0.53
N PHE A 288 -5.77 -16.88 1.48
CA PHE A 288 -7.13 -16.39 1.18
C PHE A 288 -7.10 -15.04 0.43
N LEU A 289 -6.31 -14.07 0.90
CA LEU A 289 -6.19 -12.77 0.21
C LEU A 289 -5.53 -12.90 -1.16
N ALA A 290 -4.42 -13.65 -1.25
CA ALA A 290 -3.71 -13.86 -2.51
C ALA A 290 -4.60 -14.53 -3.56
N GLN A 291 -5.39 -15.54 -3.16
CA GLN A 291 -6.33 -16.22 -4.05
C GLN A 291 -7.40 -15.25 -4.57
N ARG A 292 -7.97 -14.40 -3.70
CA ARG A 292 -8.95 -13.39 -4.12
C ARG A 292 -8.36 -12.41 -5.12
N VAL A 293 -7.15 -11.90 -4.87
CA VAL A 293 -6.47 -10.98 -5.79
C VAL A 293 -6.20 -11.63 -7.14
N VAL A 294 -5.70 -12.87 -7.17
CA VAL A 294 -5.43 -13.58 -8.42
C VAL A 294 -6.74 -13.82 -9.19
N ALA A 295 -7.78 -14.33 -8.52
CA ALA A 295 -9.08 -14.58 -9.15
C ALA A 295 -9.73 -13.29 -9.68
N GLY A 296 -9.60 -12.19 -8.93
CA GLY A 296 -10.09 -10.86 -9.32
C GLY A 296 -9.14 -10.07 -10.23
N LYS A 297 -8.05 -10.67 -10.72
CA LYS A 297 -7.05 -10.04 -11.60
C LYS A 297 -6.52 -8.72 -11.04
N GLY A 298 -6.22 -8.69 -9.74
CA GLY A 298 -5.79 -7.51 -9.00
C GLY A 298 -6.83 -6.98 -8.01
N ARG A 299 -8.13 -7.16 -8.30
CA ARG A 299 -9.20 -6.82 -7.36
C ARG A 299 -9.28 -7.86 -6.25
N ALA A 300 -9.16 -7.42 -5.00
CA ALA A 300 -9.18 -8.29 -3.81
C ALA A 300 -10.59 -8.53 -3.26
N TYR A 301 -11.58 -7.71 -3.65
CA TYR A 301 -12.92 -7.71 -3.07
C TYR A 301 -14.03 -8.08 -4.07
N ASP A 302 -15.16 -8.54 -3.53
CA ASP A 302 -16.40 -8.81 -4.27
C ASP A 302 -17.44 -7.71 -3.99
N ARG A 303 -18.71 -7.92 -4.33
CA ARG A 303 -19.79 -6.91 -4.12
C ARG A 303 -19.98 -6.43 -2.68
N TYR A 304 -19.43 -7.11 -1.67
CA TYR A 304 -19.57 -6.73 -0.27
C TYR A 304 -18.41 -5.87 0.25
N GLY A 305 -17.29 -5.84 -0.48
CA GLY A 305 -16.16 -4.99 -0.15
C GLY A 305 -16.06 -3.81 -1.11
N ASN A 306 -15.05 -2.97 -0.89
CA ASN A 306 -14.76 -1.83 -1.76
C ASN A 306 -13.27 -1.48 -1.71
N LEU A 307 -12.88 -0.29 -2.18
CA LEU A 307 -11.48 0.12 -2.18
C LEU A 307 -10.84 0.20 -0.78
N TYR A 308 -11.61 0.31 0.31
CA TYR A 308 -11.04 0.13 1.66
C TYR A 308 -10.48 -1.28 1.84
N SER A 309 -11.28 -2.29 1.47
CA SER A 309 -10.89 -3.70 1.49
C SER A 309 -9.69 -3.96 0.57
N GLN A 310 -9.64 -3.30 -0.59
CA GLN A 310 -8.49 -3.35 -1.50
C GLN A 310 -7.21 -2.82 -0.84
N GLY A 311 -7.27 -1.62 -0.24
CA GLY A 311 -6.11 -0.99 0.39
C GLY A 311 -5.59 -1.85 1.54
N LEU A 312 -6.48 -2.32 2.41
CA LEU A 312 -6.14 -3.21 3.53
C LEU A 312 -5.48 -4.52 3.05
N ALA A 313 -6.04 -5.16 2.01
CA ALA A 313 -5.44 -6.36 1.42
C ALA A 313 -4.06 -6.08 0.82
N GLY A 314 -3.90 -4.93 0.15
CA GLY A 314 -2.63 -4.47 -0.39
C GLY A 314 -1.55 -4.29 0.69
N ILE A 315 -1.91 -3.68 1.84
CA ILE A 315 -0.99 -3.54 2.98
C ILE A 315 -0.60 -4.91 3.52
N ALA A 316 -1.58 -5.77 3.83
CA ALA A 316 -1.31 -7.07 4.43
C ALA A 316 -0.42 -7.97 3.54
N LEU A 317 -0.70 -8.02 2.24
CA LEU A 317 0.12 -8.75 1.28
C LEU A 317 1.53 -8.16 1.15
N SER A 318 1.64 -6.82 1.06
CA SER A 318 2.93 -6.14 0.92
C SER A 318 3.82 -6.31 2.15
N GLU A 319 3.27 -6.11 3.35
CA GLU A 319 4.02 -6.30 4.59
C GLU A 319 4.46 -7.76 4.77
N CYS A 320 3.57 -8.72 4.46
CA CYS A 320 3.91 -10.13 4.56
C CYS A 320 5.00 -10.53 3.57
N TYR A 321 4.91 -10.07 2.32
CA TYR A 321 5.94 -10.29 1.31
C TYR A 321 7.27 -9.64 1.73
N ALA A 322 7.26 -8.39 2.16
CA ALA A 322 8.46 -7.67 2.60
C ALA A 322 9.20 -8.40 3.74
N MET A 323 8.48 -8.92 4.73
CA MET A 323 9.09 -9.62 5.87
C MET A 323 9.52 -11.06 5.53
N SER A 324 8.73 -11.77 4.72
CA SER A 324 8.95 -13.21 4.45
C SER A 324 9.85 -13.48 3.25
N GLN A 325 9.95 -12.53 2.32
CA GLN A 325 10.57 -12.68 0.99
C GLN A 325 10.09 -13.94 0.25
N ASP A 326 8.82 -14.32 0.47
CA ASP A 326 8.23 -15.46 -0.21
C ASP A 326 7.80 -15.08 -1.64
N ASN A 327 8.54 -15.61 -2.63
CA ASN A 327 8.27 -15.35 -4.05
C ASN A 327 6.84 -15.72 -4.49
N ARG A 328 6.15 -16.62 -3.77
CA ARG A 328 4.74 -16.94 -4.05
C ARG A 328 3.82 -15.72 -3.86
N LEU A 329 4.22 -14.75 -3.04
CA LEU A 329 3.45 -13.54 -2.75
C LEU A 329 3.79 -12.36 -3.66
N ALA A 330 4.95 -12.35 -4.33
CA ALA A 330 5.37 -11.23 -5.17
C ALA A 330 4.35 -10.89 -6.26
N GLY A 331 3.93 -11.90 -7.04
CA GLY A 331 2.95 -11.75 -8.11
C GLY A 331 1.57 -11.25 -7.64
N PRO A 332 0.92 -11.94 -6.69
CA PRO A 332 -0.34 -11.48 -6.10
C PRO A 332 -0.25 -10.07 -5.51
N THR A 333 0.83 -9.75 -4.79
CA THR A 333 1.01 -8.42 -4.18
C THR A 333 1.12 -7.33 -5.25
N GLN A 334 1.96 -7.54 -6.28
CA GLN A 334 2.08 -6.57 -7.38
C GLN A 334 0.75 -6.38 -8.12
N LEU A 335 -0.05 -7.44 -8.32
CA LEU A 335 -1.38 -7.34 -8.91
C LEU A 335 -2.34 -6.48 -8.06
N ALA A 336 -2.32 -6.63 -6.74
CA ALA A 336 -3.13 -5.82 -5.84
C ALA A 336 -2.75 -4.33 -5.93
N LEU A 337 -1.45 -4.01 -5.93
CA LEU A 337 -0.96 -2.63 -6.06
C LEU A 337 -1.27 -2.05 -7.44
N ASN A 338 -1.14 -2.84 -8.51
CA ASN A 338 -1.52 -2.44 -9.86
C ASN A 338 -2.99 -2.04 -9.93
N PHE A 339 -3.88 -2.80 -9.28
CA PHE A 339 -5.29 -2.45 -9.23
C PHE A 339 -5.54 -1.15 -8.46
N ILE A 340 -4.84 -0.91 -7.34
CA ILE A 340 -4.92 0.37 -6.60
C ILE A 340 -4.55 1.53 -7.52
N MET A 341 -3.43 1.43 -8.24
CA MET A 341 -2.97 2.47 -9.17
C MET A 341 -3.97 2.70 -10.32
N GLN A 342 -4.55 1.62 -10.87
CA GLN A 342 -5.55 1.70 -11.94
C GLN A 342 -6.91 2.27 -11.49
N ALA A 343 -7.25 2.10 -10.21
CA ALA A 343 -8.48 2.54 -9.61
C ALA A 343 -8.46 4.02 -9.17
N GLN A 344 -7.30 4.70 -9.23
CA GLN A 344 -7.17 6.10 -8.86
C GLN A 344 -8.07 6.99 -9.74
N ASP A 345 -8.63 8.05 -9.15
CA ASP A 345 -9.30 9.11 -9.88
C ASP A 345 -8.34 9.68 -10.96
N PRO A 346 -8.69 9.59 -12.25
CA PRO A 346 -7.83 10.10 -13.31
C PRO A 346 -7.67 11.62 -13.29
N VAL A 347 -8.62 12.37 -12.69
CA VAL A 347 -8.64 13.83 -12.66
C VAL A 347 -8.10 14.37 -11.33
N GLY A 348 -8.77 14.08 -10.22
CA GLY A 348 -8.44 14.64 -8.90
C GLY A 348 -7.37 13.86 -8.14
N GLY A 349 -7.02 12.65 -8.58
CA GLY A 349 -5.90 11.88 -8.04
C GLY A 349 -6.14 11.15 -6.71
N GLY A 350 -7.33 11.23 -6.13
CA GLY A 350 -7.69 10.50 -4.92
C GLY A 350 -8.30 9.11 -5.19
N TRP A 351 -8.77 8.48 -4.13
CA TRP A 351 -9.55 7.25 -4.16
C TRP A 351 -10.77 7.40 -3.28
N ARG A 352 -11.83 6.63 -3.58
CA ARG A 352 -13.05 6.61 -2.78
C ARG A 352 -13.52 5.19 -2.57
N TYR A 353 -14.81 4.88 -2.77
CA TYR A 353 -15.36 3.54 -2.60
C TYR A 353 -15.20 2.69 -3.85
N GLU A 354 -15.50 3.24 -5.03
CA GLU A 354 -15.38 2.54 -6.31
C GLU A 354 -14.21 3.04 -7.16
N PRO A 355 -13.69 2.21 -8.08
CA PRO A 355 -12.64 2.61 -9.00
C PRO A 355 -13.00 3.87 -9.79
N ARG A 356 -12.02 4.77 -9.91
CA ARG A 356 -12.07 6.02 -10.69
C ARG A 356 -13.10 7.06 -10.21
N GLN A 357 -13.65 6.89 -9.01
CA GLN A 357 -14.47 7.92 -8.38
C GLN A 357 -13.60 9.09 -7.87
N PRO A 358 -14.14 10.33 -7.87
CA PRO A 358 -13.52 11.46 -7.17
C PRO A 358 -13.20 11.11 -5.72
N GLY A 359 -11.98 11.38 -5.31
CA GLY A 359 -11.43 10.86 -4.06
C GLY A 359 -12.01 11.45 -2.78
N ASP A 360 -11.81 10.72 -1.69
CA ASP A 360 -11.98 11.20 -0.32
C ASP A 360 -10.72 10.97 0.51
N THR A 361 -10.51 11.79 1.54
CA THR A 361 -9.30 11.73 2.38
C THR A 361 -9.16 10.41 3.14
N SER A 362 -10.25 9.80 3.60
CA SER A 362 -10.19 8.56 4.38
C SER A 362 -9.75 7.33 3.57
N ALA A 363 -10.22 7.19 2.34
CA ALA A 363 -9.84 6.09 1.45
C ALA A 363 -8.40 6.26 0.95
N VAL A 364 -7.97 7.49 0.70
CA VAL A 364 -6.60 7.83 0.29
C VAL A 364 -5.56 7.34 1.29
N GLY A 365 -5.83 7.44 2.60
CA GLY A 365 -4.95 6.94 3.65
C GLY A 365 -4.56 5.47 3.47
N TRP A 366 -5.54 4.60 3.28
CA TRP A 366 -5.29 3.17 3.08
C TRP A 366 -4.55 2.86 1.78
N GLN A 367 -4.86 3.57 0.70
CA GLN A 367 -4.17 3.35 -0.59
C GLN A 367 -2.70 3.78 -0.52
N ILE A 368 -2.42 4.95 0.07
CA ILE A 368 -1.04 5.43 0.22
C ILE A 368 -0.24 4.48 1.11
N MET A 369 -0.81 3.99 2.21
CA MET A 369 -0.14 2.99 3.05
C MET A 369 0.14 1.69 2.29
N ALA A 370 -0.78 1.22 1.45
CA ALA A 370 -0.57 0.03 0.62
C ALA A 370 0.59 0.24 -0.38
N LEU A 371 0.57 1.36 -1.11
CA LEU A 371 1.61 1.71 -2.08
C LEU A 371 2.97 1.89 -1.38
N LYS A 372 3.01 2.55 -0.23
CA LYS A 372 4.23 2.71 0.56
C LYS A 372 4.77 1.36 1.04
N SER A 373 3.91 0.49 1.55
CA SER A 373 4.29 -0.87 1.98
C SER A 373 4.85 -1.68 0.81
N GLY A 374 4.25 -1.59 -0.37
CA GLY A 374 4.74 -2.22 -1.59
C GLY A 374 6.09 -1.67 -2.04
N ASN A 375 6.26 -0.35 -2.02
CA ASN A 375 7.52 0.30 -2.36
C ASN A 375 8.66 -0.12 -1.40
N MET A 376 8.39 -0.22 -0.10
CA MET A 376 9.33 -0.76 0.90
C MET A 376 9.66 -2.25 0.68
N ALA A 377 8.77 -2.98 -0.01
CA ALA A 377 9.00 -4.35 -0.46
C ALA A 377 9.72 -4.44 -1.82
N TYR A 378 10.21 -3.31 -2.35
CA TYR A 378 10.81 -3.17 -3.68
C TYR A 378 9.87 -3.54 -4.84
N LEU A 379 8.56 -3.47 -4.63
CA LEU A 379 7.54 -3.61 -5.67
C LEU A 379 7.35 -2.30 -6.44
N GLN A 380 6.81 -2.42 -7.65
CA GLN A 380 6.66 -1.29 -8.57
C GLN A 380 5.47 -0.42 -8.16
N VAL A 381 5.76 0.86 -7.93
CA VAL A 381 4.77 1.92 -7.71
C VAL A 381 5.03 3.03 -8.71
N ASN A 382 4.01 3.41 -9.46
CA ASN A 382 4.12 4.46 -10.47
C ASN A 382 4.27 5.84 -9.80
N PRO A 383 5.37 6.59 -10.05
CA PRO A 383 5.55 7.93 -9.48
C PRO A 383 4.42 8.90 -9.85
N LEU A 384 3.78 8.74 -11.02
CA LEU A 384 2.63 9.56 -11.41
C LEU A 384 1.42 9.33 -10.52
N THR A 385 1.21 8.11 -10.02
CA THR A 385 0.14 7.83 -9.05
C THR A 385 0.41 8.56 -7.74
N VAL A 386 1.66 8.57 -7.28
CA VAL A 386 2.08 9.27 -6.06
C VAL A 386 1.90 10.78 -6.22
N LYS A 387 2.33 11.34 -7.35
CA LYS A 387 2.14 12.76 -7.67
C LYS A 387 0.67 13.16 -7.64
N LYS A 388 -0.22 12.37 -8.26
CA LYS A 388 -1.65 12.61 -8.23
C LYS A 388 -2.27 12.54 -6.83
N ALA A 389 -1.76 11.66 -5.97
CA ALA A 389 -2.19 11.61 -4.58
C ALA A 389 -1.78 12.89 -3.81
N VAL A 390 -0.61 13.47 -4.13
CA VAL A 390 -0.21 14.79 -3.62
C VAL A 390 -1.16 15.88 -4.11
N ASP A 391 -1.51 15.88 -5.40
CA ASP A 391 -2.46 16.84 -5.98
C ASP A 391 -3.84 16.75 -5.31
N PHE A 392 -4.31 15.52 -5.03
CA PHE A 392 -5.54 15.32 -4.26
C PHE A 392 -5.44 15.96 -2.87
N LEU A 393 -4.39 15.65 -2.10
CA LEU A 393 -4.18 16.18 -0.75
C LEU A 393 -4.08 17.72 -0.75
N ASN A 394 -3.51 18.32 -1.80
CA ASN A 394 -3.49 19.77 -1.99
C ASN A 394 -4.91 20.35 -2.22
N SER A 395 -5.83 19.58 -2.79
CA SER A 395 -7.19 20.07 -3.09
C SER A 395 -8.12 20.03 -1.86
N VAL A 396 -7.84 19.13 -0.91
CA VAL A 396 -8.63 18.97 0.33
C VAL A 396 -7.96 19.57 1.57
N GLU A 397 -6.78 20.20 1.43
CA GLU A 397 -6.13 20.86 2.55
C GLU A 397 -6.71 22.25 2.87
N SER A 398 -6.64 22.61 4.15
CA SER A 398 -6.89 23.95 4.64
C SER A 398 -5.80 24.35 5.65
N GLN A 399 -5.74 25.65 5.99
CA GLN A 399 -4.73 26.20 6.89
C GLN A 399 -3.29 25.87 6.44
N SER A 400 -2.99 26.05 5.16
CA SER A 400 -1.67 25.78 4.56
C SER A 400 -1.16 24.36 4.81
N GLY A 401 -2.03 23.36 4.65
CA GLY A 401 -1.67 21.95 4.81
C GLY A 401 -1.74 21.40 6.22
N ALA A 402 -2.15 22.19 7.20
CA ALA A 402 -2.22 21.77 8.60
C ALA A 402 -3.55 21.07 8.96
N ARG A 403 -4.59 21.22 8.14
CA ARG A 403 -5.92 20.63 8.33
C ARG A 403 -6.43 20.04 7.02
N TYR A 404 -7.29 19.02 7.10
CA TYR A 404 -7.81 18.33 5.91
C TYR A 404 -9.31 18.11 6.00
N GLY A 405 -10.00 18.35 4.88
CA GLY A 405 -11.40 18.01 4.71
C GLY A 405 -11.61 16.69 4.00
N TYR A 406 -12.87 16.40 3.63
CA TYR A 406 -13.27 15.07 3.16
C TYR A 406 -13.09 14.92 1.64
N THR A 407 -13.91 15.63 0.87
CA THR A 407 -13.84 15.71 -0.61
C THR A 407 -13.48 17.12 -1.09
N ASP A 408 -13.43 18.09 -0.17
CA ASP A 408 -13.04 19.47 -0.39
C ASP A 408 -12.37 20.02 0.88
N ASN A 409 -11.99 21.30 0.86
CA ASN A 409 -11.32 21.98 1.96
C ASN A 409 -12.25 22.85 2.85
N SER A 410 -13.57 22.74 2.69
CA SER A 410 -14.54 23.61 3.36
C SER A 410 -14.72 23.29 4.85
N ARG A 411 -14.62 22.01 5.22
CA ARG A 411 -14.77 21.52 6.60
C ARG A 411 -13.69 20.49 6.89
N PHE A 412 -13.00 20.66 8.02
CA PHE A 412 -12.00 19.71 8.51
C PHE A 412 -12.44 19.07 9.82
N THR A 413 -11.97 17.85 10.06
CA THR A 413 -12.16 17.13 11.33
C THR A 413 -10.82 16.60 11.84
N PRO A 414 -10.70 16.23 13.13
CA PRO A 414 -9.49 15.58 13.65
C PRO A 414 -9.14 14.29 12.90
N GLY A 415 -10.15 13.46 12.57
CA GLY A 415 -10.00 12.23 11.79
C GLY A 415 -9.33 12.47 10.44
N LEU A 416 -9.94 13.33 9.63
CA LEU A 416 -9.45 13.63 8.28
C LEU A 416 -8.08 14.32 8.32
N THR A 417 -7.88 15.20 9.31
CA THR A 417 -6.58 15.86 9.53
C THR A 417 -5.49 14.85 9.88
N ALA A 418 -5.77 13.87 10.75
CA ALA A 418 -4.82 12.81 11.07
C ALA A 418 -4.46 11.96 9.84
N VAL A 419 -5.44 11.62 9.00
CA VAL A 419 -5.16 10.89 7.76
C VAL A 419 -4.28 11.71 6.82
N GLY A 420 -4.66 12.96 6.55
CA GLY A 420 -3.94 13.85 5.63
C GLY A 420 -2.50 14.11 6.08
N LEU A 421 -2.28 14.43 7.36
CA LEU A 421 -0.94 14.65 7.90
C LEU A 421 -0.07 13.39 7.83
N LEU A 422 -0.61 12.22 8.17
CA LEU A 422 0.15 10.97 8.06
C LEU A 422 0.52 10.67 6.60
N CYS A 423 -0.39 10.91 5.66
CA CYS A 423 -0.08 10.78 4.24
C CYS A 423 1.06 11.73 3.83
N ARG A 424 1.02 13.01 4.25
CA ARG A 424 2.10 13.95 3.98
C ARG A 424 3.45 13.49 4.53
N MET A 425 3.46 12.92 5.73
CA MET A 425 4.68 12.35 6.32
C MET A 425 5.23 11.20 5.47
N TYR A 426 4.38 10.26 5.03
CA TYR A 426 4.79 9.17 4.13
C TYR A 426 5.23 9.64 2.74
N LEU A 427 4.75 10.81 2.32
CA LEU A 427 5.13 11.49 1.08
C LEU A 427 6.32 12.46 1.26
N GLY A 428 7.02 12.41 2.40
CA GLY A 428 8.32 13.05 2.59
C GLY A 428 8.30 14.36 3.42
N TRP A 429 7.14 14.82 3.89
CA TRP A 429 7.11 15.97 4.81
C TRP A 429 7.87 15.64 6.09
N LYS A 430 8.81 16.52 6.45
CA LYS A 430 9.65 16.37 7.64
C LYS A 430 8.93 16.93 8.88
N LYS A 431 9.34 16.47 10.07
CA LYS A 431 8.72 16.87 11.34
C LYS A 431 8.77 18.37 11.62
N ASP A 432 9.76 19.08 11.11
CA ASP A 432 9.95 20.53 11.27
C ASP A 432 9.13 21.37 10.28
N ASN A 433 8.39 20.73 9.36
CA ASN A 433 7.44 21.42 8.50
C ASN A 433 6.39 22.15 9.37
N PRO A 434 6.17 23.47 9.18
CA PRO A 434 5.24 24.24 10.00
C PRO A 434 3.79 23.71 10.00
N ALA A 435 3.34 23.16 8.87
CA ALA A 435 2.00 22.58 8.76
C ALA A 435 1.88 21.27 9.56
N ILE A 436 2.95 20.46 9.61
CA ILE A 436 3.02 19.28 10.50
C ILE A 436 2.94 19.74 11.96
N GLN A 437 3.74 20.72 12.36
CA GLN A 437 3.78 21.21 13.75
C GLN A 437 2.42 21.76 14.22
N ASP A 438 1.76 22.58 13.39
CA ASP A 438 0.43 23.09 13.71
C ASP A 438 -0.64 21.99 13.72
N GLY A 439 -0.60 21.09 12.74
CA GLY A 439 -1.45 19.90 12.69
C GLY A 439 -1.34 19.03 13.94
N VAL A 440 -0.12 18.71 14.35
CA VAL A 440 0.19 17.96 15.57
C VAL A 440 -0.34 18.69 16.81
N THR A 441 -0.17 20.00 16.89
CA THR A 441 -0.70 20.80 18.01
C THR A 441 -2.22 20.68 18.12
N TYR A 442 -2.92 20.76 16.99
CA TYR A 442 -4.37 20.57 16.95
C TYR A 442 -4.80 19.17 17.37
N LEU A 443 -4.14 18.12 16.86
CA LEU A 443 -4.44 16.74 17.23
C LEU A 443 -4.11 16.44 18.69
N ALA A 444 -3.01 16.98 19.23
CA ALA A 444 -2.62 16.82 20.62
C ALA A 444 -3.64 17.47 21.57
N LYS A 445 -4.21 18.62 21.19
CA LYS A 445 -5.29 19.28 21.93
C LYS A 445 -6.57 18.43 21.94
N THR A 446 -6.92 17.81 20.82
CA THR A 446 -8.04 16.85 20.74
C THR A 446 -7.78 15.64 21.64
N GLY A 447 -6.57 15.07 21.57
CA GLY A 447 -6.19 13.88 22.30
C GLY A 447 -6.94 12.61 21.83
N PRO A 448 -6.73 11.48 22.52
CA PRO A 448 -7.45 10.23 22.30
C PRO A 448 -8.97 10.32 22.40
N THR A 449 -9.69 9.57 21.56
CA THR A 449 -11.17 9.56 21.50
C THR A 449 -11.77 8.15 21.60
N ALA A 450 -13.08 8.01 21.40
CA ALA A 450 -13.72 6.69 21.22
C ALA A 450 -13.64 6.20 19.76
N ASP A 451 -13.14 7.03 18.85
CA ASP A 451 -12.95 6.68 17.46
C ASP A 451 -11.54 6.10 17.25
N LEU A 452 -11.47 4.75 17.24
CA LEU A 452 -10.23 4.02 17.01
C LEU A 452 -9.63 4.28 15.62
N TYR A 453 -10.44 4.70 14.64
CA TYR A 453 -9.95 5.05 13.32
C TYR A 453 -9.05 6.28 13.40
N TYR A 454 -9.59 7.37 13.95
CA TYR A 454 -8.82 8.57 14.24
C TYR A 454 -7.61 8.27 15.14
N ASP A 455 -7.82 7.55 16.24
CA ASP A 455 -6.75 7.26 17.19
C ASP A 455 -5.61 6.45 16.55
N TYR A 456 -5.90 5.56 15.59
CA TYR A 456 -4.89 4.81 14.84
C TYR A 456 -3.98 5.72 14.01
N TYR A 457 -4.54 6.65 13.25
CA TYR A 457 -3.74 7.62 12.46
C TYR A 457 -3.01 8.61 13.36
N ALA A 458 -3.70 9.17 14.35
CA ALA A 458 -3.13 10.15 15.26
C ALA A 458 -2.00 9.55 16.11
N THR A 459 -2.13 8.30 16.58
CA THR A 459 -1.05 7.63 17.33
C THR A 459 0.22 7.48 16.51
N GLN A 460 0.13 7.13 15.23
CA GLN A 460 1.30 7.05 14.35
C GLN A 460 1.99 8.41 14.20
N ILE A 461 1.21 9.48 13.98
CA ILE A 461 1.74 10.85 13.93
C ILE A 461 2.46 11.19 15.24
N MET A 462 1.81 11.01 16.39
CA MET A 462 2.41 11.34 17.69
C MET A 462 3.68 10.52 17.94
N HIS A 463 3.70 9.25 17.55
CA HIS A 463 4.89 8.41 17.65
C HIS A 463 6.03 8.93 16.76
N HIS A 464 5.75 9.38 15.55
CA HIS A 464 6.75 9.99 14.66
C HIS A 464 7.28 11.33 15.17
N MET A 465 6.48 12.08 15.93
CA MET A 465 6.93 13.34 16.54
C MET A 465 7.87 13.15 17.74
N GLU A 466 7.79 11.99 18.40
CA GLU A 466 8.54 11.68 19.63
C GLU A 466 8.31 12.75 20.73
N GLY A 467 9.16 12.79 21.76
CA GLY A 467 9.14 13.84 22.79
C GLY A 467 7.87 13.90 23.66
N ASP A 468 7.60 15.06 24.23
CA ASP A 468 6.54 15.25 25.24
C ASP A 468 5.13 14.99 24.69
N VAL A 469 4.90 15.33 23.42
CA VAL A 469 3.61 15.10 22.77
C VAL A 469 3.32 13.60 22.68
N TRP A 470 4.33 12.79 22.33
CA TRP A 470 4.23 11.34 22.33
C TRP A 470 4.01 10.78 23.74
N ILE A 471 4.81 11.21 24.72
CA ILE A 471 4.72 10.70 26.10
C ILE A 471 3.32 10.94 26.68
N SER A 472 2.77 12.14 26.48
CA SER A 472 1.42 12.50 26.94
C SER A 472 0.34 11.70 26.23
N TRP A 473 0.41 11.61 24.89
CA TRP A 473 -0.53 10.84 24.08
C TRP A 473 -0.54 9.36 24.47
N ASN A 474 0.65 8.75 24.50
CA ASN A 474 0.82 7.33 24.74
C ASN A 474 0.33 6.93 26.13
N LYS A 475 0.58 7.75 27.16
CA LYS A 475 0.05 7.51 28.50
C LYS A 475 -1.48 7.39 28.50
N ARG A 476 -2.18 8.31 27.83
CA ARG A 476 -3.65 8.33 27.74
C ARG A 476 -4.18 7.18 26.88
N MET A 477 -3.53 6.86 25.77
CA MET A 477 -3.94 5.74 24.91
C MET A 477 -3.81 4.39 25.61
N LYS A 478 -2.68 4.13 26.28
CA LYS A 478 -2.49 2.88 27.04
C LYS A 478 -3.54 2.71 28.11
N ASP A 479 -3.76 3.73 28.93
CA ASP A 479 -4.76 3.69 30.00
C ASP A 479 -6.15 3.33 29.46
N ARG A 480 -6.56 3.96 28.36
CA ARG A 480 -7.84 3.70 27.71
C ARG A 480 -7.95 2.28 27.15
N LEU A 481 -6.96 1.84 26.38
CA LEU A 481 -6.99 0.52 25.73
C LEU A 481 -6.88 -0.62 26.75
N LEU A 482 -6.00 -0.50 27.74
CA LEU A 482 -5.85 -1.53 28.77
C LEU A 482 -7.11 -1.66 29.63
N THR A 483 -7.75 -0.54 29.97
CA THR A 483 -9.01 -0.53 30.73
C THR A 483 -10.17 -1.12 29.94
N ALA A 484 -10.22 -0.89 28.63
CA ALA A 484 -11.33 -1.30 27.77
C ALA A 484 -11.19 -2.72 27.17
N GLN A 485 -10.04 -3.39 27.34
CA GLN A 485 -9.88 -4.76 26.82
C GLN A 485 -10.80 -5.71 27.57
N SER A 486 -11.66 -6.42 26.84
CA SER A 486 -12.57 -7.38 27.44
C SER A 486 -11.78 -8.52 28.09
N ASN A 487 -12.23 -8.93 29.28
CA ASN A 487 -11.78 -10.11 30.02
C ASN A 487 -12.90 -11.14 30.19
N LYS A 488 -13.98 -11.01 29.41
CA LYS A 488 -15.22 -11.80 29.56
C LYS A 488 -15.29 -12.91 28.52
N ASP A 489 -15.41 -14.15 28.98
CA ASP A 489 -15.75 -15.34 28.19
C ASP A 489 -15.04 -15.39 26.82
N HIS A 490 -15.80 -15.57 25.73
CA HIS A 490 -15.30 -15.67 24.36
C HIS A 490 -14.77 -14.34 23.81
N GLU A 491 -14.99 -13.23 24.51
CA GLU A 491 -14.53 -11.90 24.13
C GLU A 491 -13.19 -11.53 24.78
N ALA A 492 -12.65 -12.38 25.66
CA ALA A 492 -11.41 -12.11 26.37
C ALA A 492 -10.26 -11.82 25.39
N GLY A 493 -9.63 -10.64 25.52
CA GLY A 493 -8.57 -10.16 24.62
C GLY A 493 -9.04 -9.20 23.52
N SER A 494 -10.33 -8.98 23.36
CA SER A 494 -10.90 -8.12 22.30
C SER A 494 -11.31 -6.72 22.80
N TRP A 495 -11.56 -5.81 21.85
CA TRP A 495 -12.12 -4.47 22.11
C TRP A 495 -13.40 -4.25 21.30
N HIS A 496 -14.39 -3.61 21.94
CA HIS A 496 -15.62 -3.14 21.30
C HIS A 496 -16.33 -2.13 22.20
N GLN A 497 -16.60 -2.52 23.45
CA GLN A 497 -17.28 -1.68 24.44
C GLN A 497 -16.46 -0.41 24.71
N GLY A 498 -17.11 0.75 24.55
CA GLY A 498 -16.45 2.06 24.70
C GLY A 498 -15.86 2.62 23.40
N PHE A 499 -15.91 1.83 22.32
CA PHE A 499 -15.50 2.21 20.96
C PHE A 499 -16.56 1.90 19.91
N ASP A 500 -17.70 1.34 20.32
CA ASP A 500 -18.82 0.88 19.50
C ASP A 500 -19.51 2.00 18.70
N LYS A 501 -19.29 3.26 19.11
CA LYS A 501 -19.75 4.46 18.42
C LYS A 501 -18.66 5.13 17.57
N GLY A 502 -17.47 4.53 17.50
CA GLY A 502 -16.37 5.01 16.68
C GLY A 502 -16.62 4.78 15.19
N HIS A 503 -15.81 5.41 14.34
CA HIS A 503 -15.98 5.30 12.89
C HIS A 503 -15.88 3.84 12.45
N ALA A 504 -16.88 3.38 11.67
CA ALA A 504 -17.02 2.00 11.19
C ALA A 504 -17.14 0.91 12.28
N ALA A 505 -17.26 1.27 13.55
CA ALA A 505 -17.40 0.29 14.63
C ALA A 505 -18.73 -0.47 14.55
N GLU A 506 -19.83 0.20 14.18
CA GLU A 506 -21.11 -0.46 13.94
C GLU A 506 -21.08 -1.33 12.67
N SER A 507 -20.50 -0.81 11.59
CA SER A 507 -20.52 -1.51 10.30
C SER A 507 -19.60 -2.72 10.25
N ALA A 508 -18.43 -2.67 10.90
CA ALA A 508 -17.40 -3.72 10.89
C ALA A 508 -17.18 -4.41 12.26
N GLY A 509 -17.76 -3.90 13.33
CA GLY A 509 -17.87 -4.61 14.60
C GLY A 509 -16.57 -4.80 15.38
N ARG A 510 -16.61 -5.74 16.33
CA ARG A 510 -15.54 -6.03 17.31
C ARG A 510 -14.22 -6.46 16.67
N LEU A 511 -14.25 -7.18 15.54
CA LEU A 511 -13.00 -7.57 14.87
C LEU A 511 -12.24 -6.34 14.37
N TYR A 512 -12.96 -5.36 13.82
CA TYR A 512 -12.38 -4.07 13.41
C TYR A 512 -11.82 -3.30 14.60
N CYS A 513 -12.60 -3.11 15.66
CA CYS A 513 -12.13 -2.42 16.87
C CYS A 513 -10.91 -3.11 17.49
N THR A 514 -10.92 -4.44 17.57
CA THR A 514 -9.82 -5.24 18.11
C THR A 514 -8.55 -5.09 17.28
N SER A 515 -8.69 -5.10 15.95
CA SER A 515 -7.56 -4.98 15.03
C SER A 515 -6.89 -3.60 15.16
N LEU A 516 -7.68 -2.51 15.15
CA LEU A 516 -7.15 -1.15 15.33
C LEU A 516 -6.53 -0.94 16.71
N ALA A 517 -7.20 -1.36 17.78
CA ALA A 517 -6.67 -1.26 19.14
C ALA A 517 -5.34 -2.02 19.28
N THR A 518 -5.23 -3.19 18.67
CA THR A 518 -3.97 -3.96 18.67
C THR A 518 -2.88 -3.21 17.91
N MET A 519 -3.15 -2.74 16.69
CA MET A 519 -2.16 -1.99 15.90
C MET A 519 -1.72 -0.68 16.56
N ILE A 520 -2.59 -0.01 17.33
CA ILE A 520 -2.22 1.15 18.14
C ILE A 520 -1.19 0.77 19.21
N LEU A 521 -1.36 -0.38 19.88
CA LEU A 521 -0.39 -0.87 20.87
C LEU A 521 0.90 -1.40 20.22
N GLU A 522 0.89 -1.74 18.94
CA GLU A 522 2.07 -2.18 18.17
C GLU A 522 2.93 -1.03 17.63
N VAL A 523 2.46 0.22 17.71
CA VAL A 523 3.07 1.37 17.02
C VAL A 523 4.57 1.54 17.26
N TYR A 524 5.04 1.14 18.45
CA TYR A 524 6.44 1.23 18.88
C TYR A 524 7.44 0.52 17.96
N TYR A 525 7.02 -0.60 17.36
CA TYR A 525 7.87 -1.46 16.54
C TYR A 525 7.30 -1.68 15.14
N ARG A 526 5.99 -1.48 14.97
CA ARG A 526 5.32 -1.56 13.67
C ARG A 526 5.75 -0.44 12.73
N HIS A 527 5.88 0.77 13.27
CA HIS A 527 6.25 1.98 12.53
C HIS A 527 7.46 2.62 13.20
N LEU A 528 8.66 2.18 12.80
CA LEU A 528 9.89 2.85 13.23
C LEU A 528 9.78 4.36 12.92
N PRO A 529 10.23 5.25 13.83
CA PRO A 529 10.16 6.68 13.56
C PRO A 529 10.86 7.03 12.25
N ILE A 530 10.05 7.47 11.27
CA ILE A 530 10.47 7.72 9.88
C ILE A 530 11.57 8.79 9.74
N TYR A 531 11.80 9.58 10.79
CA TYR A 531 12.81 10.62 10.82
C TYR A 531 14.14 10.19 11.45
N ARG A 532 14.28 8.93 11.87
CA ARG A 532 15.59 8.38 12.28
C ARG A 532 16.42 8.06 11.05
N THR A 533 17.73 8.33 11.12
CA THR A 533 18.71 8.35 10.02
C THR A 533 18.85 7.06 9.20
N GLN A 534 18.14 5.98 9.56
CA GLN A 534 18.13 4.70 8.85
C GLN A 534 16.93 4.51 7.89
N VAL A 535 15.95 5.41 7.88
CA VAL A 535 14.74 5.30 7.02
C VAL A 535 14.82 6.20 5.78
N VAL A 536 15.93 6.92 5.60
CA VAL A 536 16.06 8.02 4.61
C VAL A 536 16.32 7.50 3.17
N ASP A 537 16.66 6.23 2.97
CA ASP A 537 16.93 5.66 1.64
C ASP A 537 15.69 5.04 0.94
N GLU A 538 14.51 5.12 1.56
CA GLU A 538 13.25 4.51 1.06
C GLU A 538 12.21 5.53 0.58
N GLU A 539 12.62 6.71 0.10
CA GLU A 539 11.71 7.66 -0.53
C GLU A 539 11.16 7.11 -1.86
N PHE A 540 9.95 7.54 -2.26
CA PHE A 540 9.45 7.19 -3.60
C PHE A 540 10.46 7.72 -4.62
N LYS A 541 10.90 6.87 -5.56
CA LYS A 541 11.79 7.30 -6.63
C LYS A 541 11.07 8.38 -7.46
N GLU A 542 11.72 9.54 -7.58
CA GLU A 542 11.22 10.70 -8.35
C GLU A 542 11.04 10.39 -9.84
#